data_AF-A0A235H5A4-F1
#
_entry.id   AF-A0A235H5A4-F1
#
_cell.length_a   1.000
_cell.length_b   1.000
_cell.length_c   1.000
_cell.angle_alpha   90.00
_cell.angle_beta   90.00
_cell.angle_gamma   90.00
#
_symmetry.space_group_name_H-M   'P 1'
#
loop_
_entity.id
_entity.type
_entity.pdbx_description
1 polymer ?
#
loop_
_entity_poly.entity_id
_entity_poly.type
_entity_poly.pdbx_seq_one_letter_code
_entity_poly.pdbx_strand_id
1 'polypeptide(L)' 'MPEPPLQPNAQQVAAQALADCGGDRDAAILLLAHLLIQTRRGMCPGFLRLGPPNARSTP' A
#
# COMPACT_ATOMS: atom_id res chain seq x y z
N MET A 1 -6.85 10.33 -27.21
CA MET A 1 -7.36 10.71 -25.89
C MET A 1 -6.70 9.79 -24.87
N PRO A 2 -5.80 10.26 -23.99
CA PRO A 2 -5.28 9.42 -22.91
C PRO A 2 -6.38 9.20 -21.87
N GLU A 3 -6.66 7.94 -21.54
CA GLU A 3 -7.68 7.55 -20.57
C GLU A 3 -7.27 8.02 -19.15
N PRO A 4 -8.19 8.56 -18.34
CA PRO A 4 -7.87 8.93 -16.97
C PRO A 4 -7.53 7.66 -16.18
N PRO A 5 -6.46 7.65 -15.37
CA PRO A 5 -6.10 6.48 -14.59
C PRO A 5 -7.27 6.10 -13.69
N LEU A 6 -7.70 4.83 -13.72
CA LEU A 6 -8.66 4.27 -12.78
C LEU A 6 -8.13 4.51 -11.35
N GLN A 7 -8.62 5.56 -10.69
CA GLN A 7 -8.26 5.79 -9.31
C GLN A 7 -8.92 4.69 -8.47
N PRO A 8 -8.16 3.94 -7.67
CA PRO A 8 -8.73 2.87 -6.86
C PRO A 8 -9.81 3.44 -5.95
N ASN A 9 -10.98 2.78 -5.93
CA ASN A 9 -12.11 3.23 -5.13
C ASN A 9 -11.72 3.21 -3.65
N ALA A 10 -11.91 4.32 -2.93
CA ALA A 10 -11.50 4.45 -1.52
C ALA A 10 -12.06 3.32 -0.64
N GLN A 11 -13.26 2.84 -0.98
CA GLN A 11 -13.92 1.74 -0.29
C GLN A 11 -13.20 0.39 -0.49
N GLN A 12 -12.63 0.15 -1.68
CA GLN A 12 -11.82 -1.05 -1.95
C GLN A 12 -10.50 -1.00 -1.19
N VAL A 13 -9.86 0.17 -1.12
CA VAL A 13 -8.60 0.35 -0.38
C VAL A 13 -8.83 0.13 1.12
N ALA A 14 -9.94 0.63 1.67
CA ALA A 14 -10.29 0.40 3.06
C ALA A 14 -10.61 -1.08 3.35
N ALA A 15 -11.33 -1.76 2.45
CA ALA A 15 -11.61 -3.19 2.58
C ALA A 15 -10.34 -4.04 2.52
N GLN A 16 -9.40 -3.69 1.63
CA GLN A 16 -8.11 -4.37 1.54
C GLN A 16 -7.28 -4.15 2.81
N ALA A 17 -7.19 -2.92 3.31
CA ALA A 17 -6.46 -2.64 4.55
C ALA A 17 -7.04 -3.40 5.76
N LEU A 18 -8.37 -3.54 5.84
CA LEU A 18 -9.01 -4.38 6.86
C LEU A 18 -8.64 -5.86 6.70
N ALA A 19 -8.61 -6.38 5.47
CA ALA A 19 -8.20 -7.75 5.20
C ALA A 19 -6.72 -7.99 5.57
N ASP A 20 -5.83 -7.05 5.23
CA ASP A 20 -4.40 -7.11 5.53
C ASP A 20 -4.12 -7.08 7.04
N CYS A 21 -4.99 -6.42 7.81
CA CYS A 21 -4.94 -6.36 9.27
C CYS A 21 -5.73 -7.48 9.97
N GLY A 22 -6.20 -8.50 9.24
CA GLY A 22 -6.93 -9.63 9.83
C GLY A 22 -8.29 -9.23 10.44
N GLY A 23 -8.89 -8.14 9.99
CA GLY A 23 -10.14 -7.59 10.52
C GLY A 23 -9.97 -6.62 11.70
N ASP A 24 -8.74 -6.36 12.16
CA ASP A 24 -8.48 -5.32 13.16
C ASP A 24 -8.67 -3.93 12.55
N ARG A 25 -9.72 -3.25 13.00
CA ARG A 25 -10.13 -1.95 12.48
C ARG A 25 -9.16 -0.84 12.84
N ASP A 26 -8.61 -0.85 14.04
CA ASP A 26 -7.69 0.20 14.50
C ASP A 26 -6.35 0.10 13.76
N ALA A 27 -5.85 -1.13 13.59
CA ALA A 27 -4.67 -1.40 12.76
C ALA A 27 -4.88 -0.97 11.29
N ALA A 28 -6.06 -1.26 10.71
CA ALA A 28 -6.38 -0.86 9.34
C ALA A 28 -6.46 0.67 9.19
N ILE A 29 -7.02 1.39 10.16
CA ILE A 29 -7.04 2.86 10.17
C ILE A 29 -5.61 3.43 10.21
N LEU A 30 -4.75 2.88 11.07
CA LEU A 30 -3.34 3.28 11.14
C LEU A 30 -2.60 3.03 9.82
N LEU A 31 -2.84 1.88 9.18
CA LEU A 31 -2.27 1.54 7.88
C LEU A 31 -2.72 2.52 6.79
N LEU A 32 -4.02 2.83 6.73
CA LEU A 32 -4.57 3.80 5.78
C LEU A 32 -3.98 5.21 6.01
N ALA A 33 -3.89 5.65 7.26
CA ALA A 33 -3.29 6.93 7.61
C ALA A 33 -1.82 6.98 7.18
N HIS A 34 -1.06 5.90 7.39
CA HIS A 34 0.33 5.79 6.94
C HIS A 34 0.44 5.94 5.41
N LEU A 35 -0.37 5.22 4.65
CA LEU A 35 -0.39 5.29 3.18
C LEU A 35 -0.76 6.70 2.68
N LEU A 36 -1.71 7.36 3.32
CA LEU A 36 -2.09 8.74 3.00
C LEU A 36 -0.98 9.75 3.31
N ILE A 37 -0.24 9.55 4.40
CA ILE A 37 0.90 10.42 4.74
C ILE A 37 2.06 10.23 3.75
N GLN A 38 2.36 8.99 3.38
CA GLN A 38 3.43 8.67 2.42
C GLN A 38 3.13 9.24 1.03
N THR A 39 1.88 9.09 0.56
CA THR A 39 1.44 9.64 -0.73
C THR A 39 1.48 11.16 -0.75
N ARG A 40 1.08 11.84 0.34
CA ARG A 40 1.20 13.31 0.47
C ARG A 40 2.64 13.81 0.54
N ARG A 41 3.56 13.00 1.04
CA ARG A 41 4.99 13.32 1.07
C ARG A 41 5.69 13.12 -0.28
N GLY A 42 4.97 12.71 -1.32
CA GLY A 42 5.56 12.40 -2.63
C GLY A 42 6.44 11.15 -2.60
N MET A 43 6.39 10.35 -1.53
CA MET A 43 7.06 9.05 -1.48
C MET A 43 6.19 8.07 -2.24
N CYS A 44 6.51 7.88 -3.53
CA CYS A 44 5.90 6.85 -4.35
C CYS A 44 6.10 5.49 -3.67
N PRO A 45 5.03 4.73 -3.36
CA PRO A 45 5.15 3.41 -2.74
C PRO A 45 5.91 2.40 -3.62
N GLY A 46 6.12 2.73 -4.91
CA GLY A 46 6.98 1.98 -5.83
C GLY A 46 8.46 1.92 -5.43
N PHE A 47 8.95 2.82 -4.57
CA PHE A 47 10.32 2.75 -4.02
C PHE A 47 10.46 1.77 -2.84
N LEU A 48 9.35 1.32 -2.26
CA LEU A 48 9.32 0.29 -1.21
C LEU A 48 9.04 -1.10 -1.78
N ARG A 49 9.29 -1.31 -3.08
CA ARG A 49 9.43 -2.66 -3.63
C ARG A 49 10.72 -3.27 -3.07
N LEU A 50 10.64 -3.73 -1.83
CA LEU A 50 11.53 -4.75 -1.26
C LEU A 50 11.66 -5.83 -2.35
N GLY A 51 12.87 -5.97 -2.88
CA GLY A 51 13.17 -6.91 -3.96
C GLY A 51 12.72 -8.33 -3.60
N PRO A 52 12.50 -9.20 -4.60
CA PRO A 52 12.05 -10.57 -4.36
C PRO A 52 13.01 -11.27 -3.37
N PRO A 53 12.48 -12.16 -2.50
CA PRO A 53 13.25 -12.89 -1.51
C PRO A 53 14.10 -13.96 -2.23
N ASN A 54 15.14 -13.56 -2.95
CA ASN A 54 16.05 -14.50 -3.59
C ASN A 54 17.46 -13.96 -3.86
N ALA A 55 17.96 -13.05 -3.02
CA ALA A 55 19.40 -12.85 -2.93
C ALA A 55 19.98 -13.95 -2.03
N ARG A 56 20.18 -15.11 -2.66
CA ARG A 56 20.93 -16.25 -2.17
C ARG A 56 22.32 -15.79 -1.73
N SER A 57 22.51 -15.55 -0.43
CA SER A 57 23.84 -15.40 0.17
C SER A 57 24.41 -16.78 0.47
N THR A 58 25.22 -17.30 -0.45
CA THR A 58 26.20 -18.37 -0.19
C THR A 58 27.56 -17.86 -0.66
N PRO A 59 28.51 -17.59 0.25
CA PRO A 59 29.91 -17.92 0.01
C PRO A 59 30.15 -19.42 0.23
#